data_AF-A0A2E5ZN88-F1
#
_entry.id   AF-A0A2E5ZN88-F1
#
_cell.length_a   1.000
_cell.length_b   1.000
_cell.length_c   1.000
_cell.angle_alpha   90.00
_cell.angle_beta   90.00
_cell.angle_gamma   90.00
#
_symmetry.space_group_name_H-M   'P 1'
#
loop_
_entity.id
_entity.type
_entity.pdbx_description
1 polymer ?
#
loop_
_entity_poly.entity_id
_entity_poly.type
_entity_poly.pdbx_seq_one_letter_code
_entity_poly.pdbx_strand_id
1 'polypeptide(L)'
;MCEKKRRHLQKNEKHVQLGYYAFTRFYKLSAGAKKEKTYQDFCDSPYYNAFVKFGSWLNNVNPMYMENYIDWVVTCGVKLDHWCRDELYEKYVNELVLKESMETAVERSIDTMMSWGEEKEAPWNDYFRHATLNRVTRDVKDGKISPWLMLNCSSGKNMLAQFNDEQLEFVYTVIDPKHWAMKFRKKPADVEVVKEVAKESKL
;
A
#
# COMPACT_ATOMS: atom_id res chain seq x y z
N MET A 1 -21.29 7.50 30.88
CA MET A 1 -20.41 6.30 30.93
C MET A 1 -18.97 6.80 31.09
N CYS A 2 -18.19 6.29 32.06
CA CYS A 2 -16.80 6.76 32.26
C CYS A 2 -15.87 6.24 31.15
N GLU A 3 -14.76 6.94 30.90
CA GLU A 3 -13.89 6.65 29.76
C GLU A 3 -13.31 5.24 29.80
N LYS A 4 -12.82 4.77 30.96
CA LYS A 4 -12.31 3.40 31.12
C LYS A 4 -13.35 2.33 30.77
N LYS A 5 -14.59 2.51 31.22
CA LYS A 5 -15.69 1.60 30.89
C LYS A 5 -16.01 1.61 29.40
N ARG A 6 -15.96 2.79 28.75
CA ARG A 6 -16.13 2.90 27.30
C ARG A 6 -15.03 2.12 26.56
N ARG A 7 -13.75 2.35 26.90
CA ARG A 7 -12.60 1.67 26.27
C ARG A 7 -12.72 0.14 26.34
N HIS A 8 -13.12 -0.40 27.50
CA HIS A 8 -13.33 -1.84 27.66
C HIS A 8 -14.48 -2.40 26.81
N LEU A 9 -15.60 -1.68 26.69
CA LEU A 9 -16.72 -2.12 25.86
C LEU A 9 -16.37 -2.14 24.37
N GLN A 10 -15.51 -1.22 23.92
CA GLN A 10 -15.06 -1.14 22.53
C GLN A 10 -13.93 -2.11 22.19
N LYS A 11 -13.49 -2.96 23.12
CA LYS A 11 -12.35 -3.86 22.94
C LYS A 11 -12.42 -4.64 21.64
N ASN A 12 -13.58 -5.17 21.28
CA ASN A 12 -13.74 -6.04 20.11
C ASN A 12 -13.99 -5.28 18.80
N GLU A 13 -14.02 -3.95 18.82
CA GLU A 13 -14.17 -3.15 17.62
C GLU A 13 -12.90 -3.23 16.76
N LYS A 14 -13.05 -3.45 15.44
CA LYS A 14 -11.92 -3.71 14.54
C LYS A 14 -10.83 -2.63 14.60
N HIS A 15 -11.22 -1.35 14.61
CA HIS A 15 -10.27 -0.25 14.69
C HIS A 15 -9.55 -0.18 16.04
N VAL A 16 -10.17 -0.63 17.15
CA VAL A 16 -9.54 -0.75 18.46
C VAL A 16 -8.54 -1.91 18.48
N GLN A 17 -8.88 -3.03 17.85
CA GLN A 17 -7.97 -4.18 17.69
C GLN A 17 -6.74 -3.82 16.84
N LEU A 18 -6.93 -3.10 15.73
CA LEU A 18 -5.81 -2.59 14.92
C LEU A 18 -4.94 -1.59 15.69
N GLY A 19 -5.56 -0.68 16.46
CA GLY A 19 -4.83 0.24 17.33
C GLY A 19 -4.03 -0.49 18.40
N TYR A 20 -4.62 -1.51 19.02
CA TYR A 20 -3.94 -2.38 19.98
C TYR A 20 -2.77 -3.13 19.35
N TYR A 21 -2.94 -3.69 18.14
CA TYR A 21 -1.86 -4.36 17.42
C TYR A 21 -0.71 -3.38 17.11
N ALA A 22 -1.00 -2.18 16.59
CA ALA A 22 0.04 -1.17 16.37
C ALA A 22 0.77 -0.76 17.66
N PHE A 23 0.04 -0.69 18.79
CA PHE A 23 0.62 -0.44 20.11
C PHE A 23 1.58 -1.56 20.54
N THR A 24 1.22 -2.83 20.37
CA THR A 24 2.13 -3.94 20.71
C THR A 24 3.37 -3.94 19.80
N ARG A 25 3.20 -3.68 18.50
CA ARG A 25 4.33 -3.53 17.55
C ARG A 25 5.27 -2.39 17.94
N PHE A 26 4.74 -1.22 18.29
CA PHE A 26 5.54 -0.08 18.76
C PHE A 26 6.44 -0.43 19.95
N TYR A 27 5.89 -1.07 20.98
CA TYR A 27 6.68 -1.44 22.16
C TYR A 27 7.68 -2.58 21.87
N LYS A 28 7.32 -3.50 20.98
CA LYS A 28 8.20 -4.61 20.57
C LYS A 28 9.39 -4.14 19.74
N LEU A 29 9.15 -3.28 18.75
CA LEU A 29 10.15 -2.86 17.76
C LEU A 29 10.94 -1.61 18.20
N SER A 30 10.28 -0.64 18.81
CA SER A 30 10.87 0.68 19.06
C SER A 30 11.28 0.89 20.52
N ALA A 31 10.57 0.26 21.46
CA ALA A 31 10.83 0.42 22.91
C ALA A 31 11.57 -0.77 23.56
N GLY A 32 11.92 -1.81 22.78
CA GLY A 32 12.67 -2.97 23.27
C GLY A 32 11.98 -3.73 24.41
N ALA A 33 10.64 -3.72 24.44
CA ALA A 33 9.90 -4.35 25.53
C ALA A 33 10.14 -5.86 25.56
N LYS A 34 10.68 -6.37 26.67
CA LYS A 34 10.93 -7.81 26.89
C LYS A 34 9.66 -8.62 27.11
N LYS A 35 8.56 -7.96 27.47
CA LYS A 35 7.24 -8.57 27.72
C LYS A 35 6.22 -7.98 26.77
N GLU A 36 5.39 -8.85 26.21
CA GLU A 36 4.27 -8.47 25.37
C GLU A 36 3.27 -7.63 26.16
N LYS A 37 2.80 -6.53 25.56
CA LYS A 37 1.82 -5.64 26.18
C LYS A 37 0.43 -6.25 26.10
N THR A 38 -0.32 -6.18 27.18
CA THR A 38 -1.70 -6.66 27.25
C THR A 38 -2.70 -5.59 26.79
N TYR A 39 -3.94 -6.00 26.52
CA TYR A 39 -5.01 -5.04 26.25
C TYR A 39 -5.27 -4.10 27.44
N GLN A 40 -5.03 -4.55 28.68
CA GLN A 40 -5.17 -3.69 29.85
C GLN A 40 -4.13 -2.56 29.81
N ASP A 41 -2.87 -2.89 29.50
CA ASP A 41 -1.80 -1.89 29.32
C ASP A 41 -2.15 -0.87 28.23
N PHE A 42 -2.80 -1.33 27.16
CA PHE A 42 -3.27 -0.46 26.09
C PHE A 42 -4.43 0.43 26.56
N CYS A 43 -5.43 -0.14 27.22
CA CYS A 43 -6.60 0.57 27.73
C CYS A 43 -6.23 1.68 28.73
N ASP A 44 -5.23 1.43 29.59
CA ASP A 44 -4.72 2.41 30.56
C ASP A 44 -3.68 3.38 29.98
N SER A 45 -3.23 3.16 28.73
CA SER A 45 -2.22 4.02 28.10
C SER A 45 -2.73 5.45 27.87
N PRO A 46 -1.89 6.48 28.11
CA PRO A 46 -2.21 7.84 27.69
C PRO A 46 -2.31 7.98 26.16
N TYR A 47 -1.72 7.04 25.41
CA TYR A 47 -1.72 7.04 23.94
C TYR A 47 -2.90 6.28 23.33
N TYR A 48 -3.84 5.76 24.13
CA TYR A 48 -4.97 4.94 23.65
C TYR A 48 -5.70 5.59 22.47
N ASN A 49 -6.15 6.84 22.62
CA ASN A 49 -6.91 7.53 21.58
C ASN A 49 -6.10 7.74 20.28
N ALA A 50 -4.80 7.97 20.38
CA ALA A 50 -3.93 8.15 19.22
C ALA A 50 -3.74 6.85 18.43
N PHE A 51 -3.53 5.73 19.11
CA PHE A 51 -3.46 4.41 18.48
C PHE A 51 -4.83 3.94 17.96
N VAL A 52 -5.93 4.22 18.64
CA VAL A 52 -7.28 3.93 18.13
C VAL A 52 -7.58 4.76 16.88
N LYS A 53 -7.18 6.04 16.85
CA LYS A 53 -7.26 6.89 15.65
C LYS A 53 -6.45 6.28 14.50
N PHE A 54 -5.22 5.84 14.76
CA PHE A 54 -4.42 5.14 13.75
C PHE A 54 -5.07 3.81 13.31
N GLY A 55 -5.63 3.03 14.23
CA GLY A 55 -6.39 1.83 13.91
C GLY A 55 -7.63 2.09 13.05
N SER A 56 -8.29 3.23 13.25
CA SER A 56 -9.38 3.68 12.39
C SER A 56 -8.87 4.05 10.99
N TRP A 57 -7.74 4.75 10.90
CA TRP A 57 -7.10 5.06 9.62
C TRP A 57 -6.70 3.76 8.88
N LEU A 58 -6.07 2.79 9.56
CA LEU A 58 -5.71 1.49 8.98
C LEU A 58 -6.94 0.75 8.45
N ASN A 59 -8.05 0.76 9.18
CA ASN A 59 -9.28 0.11 8.76
C ASN A 59 -9.90 0.75 7.52
N ASN A 60 -9.78 2.08 7.37
CA ASN A 60 -10.41 2.83 6.29
C ASN A 60 -9.53 2.89 5.03
N VAL A 61 -8.23 3.13 5.20
CA VAL A 61 -7.26 3.23 4.09
C VAL A 61 -6.84 1.86 3.60
N ASN A 62 -6.82 0.85 4.48
CA ASN A 62 -6.40 -0.51 4.18
C ASN A 62 -5.06 -0.53 3.42
N PRO A 63 -3.97 -0.03 4.04
CA PRO A 63 -2.67 0.10 3.37
C PRO A 63 -2.17 -1.24 2.85
N MET A 64 -1.47 -1.18 1.72
CA MET A 64 -0.82 -2.35 1.13
C MET A 64 0.13 -2.99 2.15
N TYR A 65 0.04 -4.32 2.30
CA TYR A 65 0.79 -5.08 3.29
C TYR A 65 0.69 -4.45 4.69
N MET A 66 -0.54 -4.30 5.20
CA MET A 66 -0.85 -3.56 6.44
C MET A 66 0.10 -3.87 7.61
N GLU A 67 0.43 -5.13 7.87
CA GLU A 67 1.36 -5.50 8.94
C GLU A 67 2.77 -4.92 8.72
N ASN A 68 3.27 -4.99 7.48
CA ASN A 68 4.55 -4.39 7.10
C ASN A 68 4.52 -2.87 7.19
N TYR A 69 3.39 -2.23 6.82
CA TYR A 69 3.22 -0.79 6.99
C TYR A 69 3.26 -0.39 8.47
N ILE A 70 2.59 -1.15 9.35
CA ILE A 70 2.62 -0.91 10.79
C ILE A 70 4.05 -1.03 11.34
N ASP A 71 4.80 -2.05 10.93
CA ASP A 71 6.19 -2.22 11.34
C ASP A 71 7.10 -1.09 10.81
N TRP A 72 6.89 -0.67 9.57
CA TRP A 72 7.64 0.43 8.98
C TRP A 72 7.31 1.76 9.68
N VAL A 73 6.03 2.05 9.96
CA VAL A 73 5.64 3.33 10.58
C VAL A 73 6.13 3.44 12.02
N VAL A 74 6.16 2.33 12.76
CA VAL A 74 6.65 2.36 14.15
C VAL A 74 8.17 2.55 14.22
N THR A 75 8.90 2.20 13.16
CA THR A 75 10.37 2.30 13.09
C THR A 75 10.89 3.48 12.26
N CYS A 76 10.06 4.16 11.47
CA CYS A 76 10.50 5.24 10.58
C CYS A 76 10.83 6.58 11.28
N GLY A 77 10.68 6.66 12.61
CA GLY A 77 11.01 7.84 13.42
C GLY A 77 9.99 8.98 13.36
N VAL A 78 8.88 8.80 12.64
CA VAL A 78 7.78 9.78 12.57
C VAL A 78 6.92 9.71 13.82
N LYS A 79 6.51 10.87 14.35
CA LYS A 79 5.67 10.96 15.56
C LYS A 79 4.28 10.36 15.31
N LEU A 80 3.73 9.70 16.34
CA LEU A 80 2.40 9.03 16.30
C LEU A 80 1.28 9.92 15.75
N ASP A 81 1.27 11.21 16.09
CA ASP A 81 0.25 12.16 15.61
C ASP A 81 0.25 12.35 14.08
N HIS A 82 1.35 11.98 13.41
CA HIS A 82 1.52 12.10 11.97
C HIS A 82 1.31 10.76 11.23
N TRP A 83 1.00 9.66 11.93
CA TRP A 83 0.90 8.33 11.31
C TRP A 83 -0.29 8.18 10.35
N CYS A 84 -1.29 9.05 10.47
CA CYS A 84 -2.49 9.05 9.64
C CYS A 84 -2.38 10.00 8.43
N ARG A 85 -1.17 10.51 8.12
CA ARG A 85 -0.95 11.43 7.01
C ARG A 85 -0.71 10.66 5.71
N ASP A 86 -1.33 11.11 4.62
CA ASP A 86 -1.25 10.45 3.33
C ASP A 86 0.20 10.43 2.80
N GLU A 87 0.97 11.51 3.03
CA GLU A 87 2.36 11.60 2.59
C GLU A 87 3.25 10.53 3.25
N LEU A 88 2.90 10.07 4.46
CA LEU A 88 3.63 9.01 5.14
C LEU A 88 3.36 7.65 4.50
N TYR A 89 2.13 7.39 4.11
CA TYR A 89 1.76 6.18 3.38
C TYR A 89 2.36 6.17 1.97
N GLU A 90 2.30 7.30 1.25
CA GLU A 90 2.93 7.46 -0.06
C GLU A 90 4.44 7.21 0.01
N LYS A 91 5.12 7.67 1.07
CA LYS A 91 6.54 7.37 1.28
C LYS A 91 6.78 5.86 1.43
N TYR A 92 5.97 5.17 2.21
CA TYR A 92 6.07 3.71 2.37
C TYR A 92 5.87 2.97 1.05
N VAL A 93 4.82 3.31 0.30
CA VAL A 93 4.51 2.68 -0.99
C VAL A 93 5.64 2.89 -1.98
N ASN A 94 6.16 4.12 -2.09
CA ASN A 94 7.31 4.42 -2.96
C ASN A 94 8.55 3.60 -2.56
N GLU A 95 8.88 3.52 -1.26
CA GLU A 95 10.01 2.70 -0.80
C GLU A 95 9.85 1.22 -1.14
N LEU A 96 8.63 0.70 -1.06
CA LEU A 96 8.31 -0.70 -1.35
C LEU A 96 8.36 -0.99 -2.85
N VAL A 97 7.65 -0.22 -3.68
CA VAL A 97 7.56 -0.40 -5.14
C VAL A 97 8.93 -0.24 -5.82
N LEU A 98 9.78 0.65 -5.31
CA LEU A 98 11.12 0.82 -5.87
C LEU A 98 12.08 -0.33 -5.49
N LYS A 99 11.78 -1.11 -4.45
CA LYS A 99 12.64 -2.21 -3.96
C LYS A 99 12.10 -3.62 -4.21
N GLU A 100 10.81 -3.77 -4.50
CA GLU A 100 10.17 -5.08 -4.73
C GLU A 100 10.79 -5.84 -5.91
N SER A 101 10.67 -7.18 -5.86
CA SER A 101 11.02 -8.06 -6.97
C SER A 101 10.01 -7.93 -8.11
N MET A 102 10.38 -8.40 -9.29
CA MET A 102 9.51 -8.35 -10.46
C MET A 102 8.29 -9.25 -10.26
N GLU A 103 8.47 -10.43 -9.68
CA GLU A 103 7.43 -11.43 -9.46
C GLU A 103 6.34 -10.91 -8.52
N THR A 104 6.73 -10.41 -7.33
CA THR A 104 5.78 -9.80 -6.37
C THR A 104 5.01 -8.65 -7.00
N ALA A 105 5.72 -7.82 -7.78
CA ALA A 105 5.13 -6.66 -8.44
C ALA A 105 4.07 -7.05 -9.50
N VAL A 106 4.38 -8.06 -10.31
CA VAL A 106 3.49 -8.55 -11.38
C VAL A 106 2.29 -9.27 -10.79
N GLU A 107 2.50 -10.18 -9.84
CA GLU A 107 1.43 -10.93 -9.16
C GLU A 107 0.39 -9.96 -8.57
N ARG A 108 0.84 -9.00 -7.75
CA ARG A 108 -0.02 -7.98 -7.15
C ARG A 108 -0.76 -7.12 -8.18
N SER A 109 -0.11 -6.81 -9.31
CA SER A 109 -0.75 -6.03 -10.37
C SER A 109 -1.87 -6.83 -11.03
N ILE A 110 -1.62 -8.11 -11.32
CA ILE A 110 -2.62 -9.03 -11.90
C ILE A 110 -3.78 -9.24 -10.91
N ASP A 111 -3.52 -9.45 -9.62
CA ASP A 111 -4.56 -9.58 -8.59
C ASP A 111 -5.46 -8.34 -8.52
N THR A 112 -4.86 -7.15 -8.64
CA THR A 112 -5.58 -5.88 -8.69
C THR A 112 -6.48 -5.80 -9.93
N MET A 113 -5.97 -6.24 -11.08
CA MET A 113 -6.71 -6.29 -12.35
C MET A 113 -7.82 -7.34 -12.32
N MET A 114 -7.60 -8.49 -11.66
CA MET A 114 -8.62 -9.52 -11.45
C MET A 114 -9.74 -9.02 -10.57
N SER A 115 -9.41 -8.37 -9.45
CA SER A 115 -10.40 -7.75 -8.56
C SER A 115 -11.22 -6.68 -9.28
N TRP A 116 -10.60 -5.91 -10.19
CA TRP A 116 -11.34 -4.99 -11.07
C TRP A 116 -12.26 -5.72 -12.04
N GLY A 117 -11.78 -6.79 -12.67
CA GLY A 117 -12.56 -7.60 -13.61
C GLY A 117 -13.78 -8.21 -12.95
N GLU A 118 -13.65 -8.73 -11.73
CA GLU A 118 -14.78 -9.21 -10.92
C GLU A 118 -15.79 -8.09 -10.62
N GLU A 119 -15.31 -6.91 -10.20
CA GLU A 119 -16.17 -5.74 -9.90
C GLU A 119 -16.92 -5.21 -11.14
N LYS A 120 -16.33 -5.34 -12.33
CA LYS A 120 -16.87 -4.81 -13.59
C LYS A 120 -17.47 -5.87 -14.50
N GLU A 121 -17.50 -7.12 -14.06
CA GLU A 121 -17.91 -8.28 -14.88
C GLU A 121 -17.19 -8.30 -16.24
N ALA A 122 -15.88 -7.98 -16.23
CA ALA A 122 -15.05 -7.82 -17.41
C ALA A 122 -13.79 -8.72 -17.35
N PRO A 123 -13.22 -9.12 -18.50
CA PRO A 123 -11.93 -9.81 -18.53
C PRO A 123 -10.85 -8.95 -17.85
N TRP A 124 -10.14 -9.50 -16.88
CA TRP A 124 -9.15 -8.75 -16.09
C TRP A 124 -8.05 -8.11 -16.96
N ASN A 125 -7.70 -8.75 -18.08
CA ASN A 125 -6.68 -8.28 -19.01
C ASN A 125 -7.12 -7.07 -19.85
N ASP A 126 -8.39 -6.66 -19.76
CA ASP A 126 -8.88 -5.39 -20.31
C ASP A 126 -8.78 -4.21 -19.34
N TYR A 127 -8.19 -4.41 -18.14
CA TYR A 127 -8.03 -3.36 -17.13
C TYR A 127 -7.46 -2.07 -17.72
N PHE A 128 -6.31 -2.14 -18.41
CA PHE A 128 -5.68 -0.95 -19.00
C PHE A 128 -6.45 -0.39 -20.21
N ARG A 129 -7.44 -1.09 -20.75
CA ARG A 129 -8.29 -0.60 -21.86
C ARG A 129 -9.56 0.06 -21.36
N HIS A 130 -10.07 -0.33 -20.20
CA HIS A 130 -11.43 0.02 -19.75
C HIS A 130 -11.51 0.60 -18.33
N ALA A 131 -10.48 0.45 -17.49
CA ALA A 131 -10.43 1.16 -16.22
C ALA A 131 -10.35 2.68 -16.48
N THR A 132 -11.01 3.46 -15.61
CA THR A 132 -10.99 4.93 -15.74
C THR A 132 -9.61 5.48 -15.40
N LEU A 133 -9.21 6.59 -16.02
CA LEU A 133 -7.92 7.24 -15.74
C LEU A 133 -7.72 7.47 -14.24
N ASN A 134 -8.72 8.03 -13.55
CA ASN A 134 -8.66 8.29 -12.11
C ASN A 134 -8.43 7.01 -11.28
N ARG A 135 -9.02 5.87 -11.69
CA ARG A 135 -8.76 4.60 -11.01
C ARG A 135 -7.32 4.17 -11.22
N VAL A 136 -6.83 4.18 -12.47
CA VAL A 136 -5.45 3.75 -12.76
C VAL A 136 -4.44 4.68 -12.09
N THR A 137 -4.67 6.00 -12.09
CA THR A 137 -3.85 6.98 -11.34
C THR A 137 -3.78 6.59 -9.86
N ARG A 138 -4.92 6.29 -9.24
CA ARG A 138 -4.96 5.87 -7.83
C ARG A 138 -4.27 4.53 -7.60
N ASP A 139 -4.54 3.53 -8.44
CA ASP A 139 -3.98 2.19 -8.28
C ASP A 139 -2.45 2.21 -8.51
N VAL A 140 -1.92 3.07 -9.38
CA VAL A 140 -0.47 3.30 -9.52
C VAL A 140 0.09 4.06 -8.31
N LYS A 141 -0.57 5.14 -7.88
CA LYS A 141 -0.15 5.95 -6.72
C LYS A 141 -0.09 5.12 -5.42
N ASP A 142 -1.09 4.28 -5.21
CA ASP A 142 -1.18 3.36 -4.07
C ASP A 142 -0.29 2.13 -4.24
N GLY A 143 0.44 2.03 -5.36
CA GLY A 143 1.38 0.97 -5.69
C GLY A 143 0.74 -0.33 -6.19
N LYS A 144 -0.59 -0.45 -6.21
CA LYS A 144 -1.34 -1.67 -6.59
C LYS A 144 -1.11 -2.09 -8.05
N ILE A 145 -0.84 -1.15 -8.94
CA ILE A 145 -0.33 -1.42 -10.29
C ILE A 145 1.14 -1.03 -10.32
N SER A 146 2.01 -2.02 -10.56
CA SER A 146 3.45 -1.79 -10.57
C SER A 146 3.94 -1.24 -11.91
N PRO A 147 4.93 -0.31 -11.91
CA PRO A 147 5.60 0.11 -13.13
C PRO A 147 6.36 -1.02 -13.82
N TRP A 148 6.71 -2.10 -13.10
CA TRP A 148 7.23 -3.33 -13.72
C TRP A 148 6.31 -3.80 -14.85
N LEU A 149 5.00 -3.90 -14.60
CA LEU A 149 4.03 -4.34 -15.60
C LEU A 149 3.63 -3.21 -16.54
N MET A 150 3.20 -2.06 -16.00
CA MET A 150 2.64 -0.96 -16.79
C MET A 150 3.60 -0.43 -17.86
N LEU A 151 4.90 -0.35 -17.55
CA LEU A 151 5.93 0.16 -18.47
C LEU A 151 6.48 -0.91 -19.42
N ASN A 152 6.06 -2.18 -19.29
CA ASN A 152 6.52 -3.28 -20.14
C ASN A 152 5.41 -3.95 -20.96
N CYS A 153 4.14 -3.57 -20.78
CA CYS A 153 3.03 -4.01 -21.63
C CYS A 153 2.52 -2.90 -22.57
N SER A 154 1.78 -3.29 -23.61
CA SER A 154 1.32 -2.36 -24.65
C SER A 154 0.15 -1.50 -24.18
N SER A 155 -0.88 -2.12 -23.59
CA SER A 155 -2.02 -1.39 -23.03
C SER A 155 -1.64 -0.49 -21.86
N GLY A 156 -0.71 -0.90 -21.00
CA GLY A 156 -0.22 -0.06 -19.89
C GLY A 156 0.42 1.24 -20.35
N LYS A 157 1.26 1.17 -21.40
CA LYS A 157 1.84 2.37 -22.04
C LYS A 157 0.77 3.24 -22.69
N ASN A 158 -0.20 2.63 -23.38
CA ASN A 158 -1.30 3.36 -24.00
C ASN A 158 -2.21 4.04 -22.97
N MET A 159 -2.41 3.42 -21.81
CA MET A 159 -3.12 4.01 -20.67
C MET A 159 -2.34 5.19 -20.10
N LEU A 160 -1.03 5.05 -19.86
CA LEU A 160 -0.20 6.13 -19.35
C LEU A 160 -0.17 7.34 -20.30
N ALA A 161 -0.17 7.11 -21.61
CA ALA A 161 -0.18 8.16 -22.62
C ALA A 161 -1.47 9.02 -22.62
N GLN A 162 -2.53 8.56 -21.95
CA GLN A 162 -3.79 9.29 -21.81
C GLN A 162 -3.85 10.15 -20.54
N PHE A 163 -2.85 10.07 -19.66
CA PHE A 163 -2.84 10.84 -18.42
C PHE A 163 -2.63 12.32 -18.71
N ASN A 164 -3.37 13.17 -17.99
CA ASN A 164 -3.14 14.61 -17.98
C ASN A 164 -1.99 14.99 -17.01
N ASP A 165 -1.57 16.25 -17.02
CA ASP A 165 -0.44 16.72 -16.21
C ASP A 165 -0.64 16.49 -14.69
N GLU A 166 -1.86 16.67 -14.18
CA GLU A 166 -2.19 16.45 -12.76
C GLU A 166 -2.08 14.96 -12.39
N GLN A 167 -2.61 14.08 -13.23
CA GLN A 167 -2.51 12.63 -13.05
C GLN A 167 -1.07 12.16 -13.13
N LEU A 168 -0.26 12.73 -14.04
CA LEU A 168 1.17 12.45 -14.14
C LEU A 168 1.91 12.91 -12.88
N GLU A 169 1.58 14.08 -12.33
CA GLU A 169 2.16 14.57 -11.07
C GLU A 169 1.91 13.60 -9.91
N PHE A 170 0.69 13.07 -9.78
CA PHE A 170 0.34 12.12 -8.72
C PHE A 170 1.13 10.81 -8.76
N VAL A 171 1.49 10.33 -9.95
CA VAL A 171 2.19 9.05 -10.11
C VAL A 171 3.69 9.20 -10.30
N TYR A 172 4.20 10.43 -10.54
CA TYR A 172 5.57 10.67 -10.97
C TYR A 172 6.62 10.00 -10.08
N THR A 173 6.45 10.06 -8.76
CA THR A 173 7.41 9.45 -7.83
C THR A 173 7.45 7.93 -7.91
N VAL A 174 6.33 7.31 -8.30
CA VAL A 174 6.20 5.86 -8.45
C VAL A 174 6.75 5.43 -9.81
N ILE A 175 6.46 6.18 -10.89
CA ILE A 175 6.83 5.84 -12.27
C ILE A 175 8.10 6.54 -12.77
N ASP A 176 8.93 7.11 -11.89
CA ASP A 176 10.12 7.91 -12.26
C ASP A 176 10.91 7.25 -13.41
N PRO A 177 10.88 7.85 -14.62
CA PRO A 177 11.49 7.25 -15.80
C PRO A 177 12.99 7.00 -15.62
N LYS A 178 13.70 7.83 -14.86
CA LYS A 178 15.14 7.66 -14.62
C LYS A 178 15.41 6.45 -13.75
N HIS A 179 14.63 6.27 -12.69
CA HIS A 179 14.72 5.10 -11.82
C HIS A 179 14.45 3.82 -12.60
N TRP A 180 13.33 3.76 -13.31
CA TRP A 180 12.88 2.54 -13.99
C TRP A 180 13.74 2.19 -15.20
N ALA A 181 14.21 3.17 -15.98
CA ALA A 181 15.19 2.92 -17.03
C ALA A 181 16.47 2.29 -16.49
N MET A 182 16.96 2.76 -15.33
CA MET A 182 18.13 2.15 -14.67
C MET A 182 17.82 0.73 -14.17
N LYS A 183 16.66 0.53 -13.52
CA LYS A 183 16.25 -0.76 -12.94
C LYS A 183 16.09 -1.82 -14.02
N PHE A 184 15.41 -1.51 -15.13
CA PHE A 184 15.25 -2.41 -16.27
C PHE A 184 16.57 -2.75 -16.94
N ARG A 185 17.48 -1.78 -17.11
CA ARG A 185 18.82 -2.05 -17.67
C ARG A 185 19.64 -2.98 -16.78
N LYS A 186 19.49 -2.91 -15.46
CA LYS A 186 20.18 -3.79 -14.51
C LYS A 186 19.60 -5.20 -14.45
N LYS A 187 18.34 -5.37 -14.87
CA LYS A 187 17.58 -6.62 -14.73
C LYS A 187 16.91 -7.02 -16.06
N PRO A 188 17.70 -7.26 -17.13
CA PRO A 188 17.15 -7.56 -18.45
C PRO A 188 16.36 -8.88 -18.49
N ALA A 189 16.77 -9.89 -17.72
CA ALA A 189 16.04 -11.17 -17.63
C ALA A 189 14.63 -10.97 -17.07
N ASP A 190 14.50 -10.26 -15.93
CA ASP A 190 13.21 -9.92 -15.32
C ASP A 190 12.32 -9.16 -16.33
N VAL A 191 12.88 -8.22 -17.09
CA VAL A 191 12.14 -7.46 -18.11
C VAL A 191 11.58 -8.37 -19.20
N GLU A 192 12.36 -9.34 -19.69
CA GLU A 192 11.87 -10.27 -20.72
C GLU A 192 10.76 -11.17 -20.19
N VAL A 193 10.85 -11.63 -18.94
CA VAL A 193 9.77 -12.40 -18.29
C VAL A 193 8.50 -11.56 -18.19
N VAL A 194 8.58 -10.29 -17.78
CA VAL A 194 7.38 -9.42 -17.72
C VAL A 194 6.75 -9.24 -19.10
N LYS A 195 7.56 -9.05 -20.14
CA LYS A 195 7.05 -8.91 -21.51
C LYS A 195 6.39 -10.19 -22.01
N GLU A 196 6.93 -11.36 -21.65
CA GLU A 196 6.33 -12.65 -21.97
C GLU A 196 4.97 -12.81 -21.27
N VAL A 197 4.91 -12.56 -19.96
CA VAL A 197 3.66 -12.56 -19.19
C VAL A 197 2.63 -11.60 -19.80
N ALA A 198 3.04 -10.37 -20.14
CA ALA A 198 2.17 -9.39 -20.77
C ALA A 198 1.65 -9.87 -22.14
N LYS A 199 2.50 -10.49 -22.94
CA LYS A 199 2.13 -11.03 -24.26
C LYS A 199 1.14 -12.17 -24.14
N GLU A 200 1.42 -13.16 -23.29
CA GLU A 200 0.53 -14.32 -23.07
C GLU A 200 -0.82 -13.90 -22.49
N SER A 201 -0.81 -12.91 -21.61
CA SER A 201 -2.01 -12.32 -21.00
C SER A 201 -2.77 -11.36 -21.92
N LYS A 202 -2.24 -11.05 -23.11
CA LYS A 202 -2.79 -10.08 -24.08
C LYS A 202 -2.94 -8.67 -23.48
N LEU A 203 -1.90 -8.18 -22.79
CA LEU A 203 -1.81 -6.84 -22.22
C LEU A 203 -1.21 -5.82 -23.20
#